data_AF-A0A2V4DX58-F1
#
_entry.id   AF-A0A2V4DX58-F1
#
_cell.length_a   1.000
_cell.length_b   1.000
_cell.length_c   1.000
_cell.angle_alpha   90.00
_cell.angle_beta   90.00
_cell.angle_gamma   90.00
#
_symmetry.space_group_name_H-M   'P 1'
#
loop_
_entity.id
_entity.type
_entity.pdbx_description
1 polymer ?
#
loop_
_entity_poly.entity_id
_entity_poly.type
_entity_poly.pdbx_seq_one_letter_code
_entity_poly.pdbx_strand_id
1 'polypeptide(L)'
;MTTQNISNYIPIGEFRLMPFRANELPFGWYFRNGDNYLLNSPQGQVLNRLSNNYKRDHQITIKTINGQQYINVPSAFAPDGRGFFERAVNGTTRQVGSAEDDAIRNIKGGLPSGNYKALIGHAKIETGDKNGAISILSAGDDYLASSASSTNPRQLRYMFFDFDASRVVPTANENRSLNIGMTPVIYLGV
;
A
#
# COMPACT_ATOMS: atom_id res chain seq x y z
N MET A 1 33.79 -12.00 -14.08
CA MET A 1 32.72 -13.02 -14.11
C MET A 1 32.51 -13.44 -15.56
N THR A 2 32.42 -14.73 -15.83
CA THR A 2 32.00 -15.25 -17.14
C THR A 2 30.53 -15.63 -17.08
N THR A 3 29.84 -15.71 -18.22
CA THR A 3 28.46 -16.20 -18.30
C THR A 3 28.29 -17.61 -17.71
N GLN A 4 29.33 -18.45 -17.78
CA GLN A 4 29.32 -19.78 -17.18
C GLN A 4 29.27 -19.81 -15.65
N ASN A 5 29.80 -18.79 -14.97
CA ASN A 5 29.93 -18.80 -13.50
C ASN A 5 28.99 -17.82 -12.80
N ILE A 6 28.21 -17.03 -13.55
CA ILE A 6 27.35 -15.99 -12.96
C ILE A 6 26.25 -16.57 -12.07
N SER A 7 25.76 -17.78 -12.37
CA SER A 7 24.78 -18.50 -11.54
C SER A 7 25.31 -18.89 -10.16
N ASN A 8 26.63 -18.92 -9.97
CA ASN A 8 27.26 -19.15 -8.66
C ASN A 8 27.15 -17.90 -7.76
N TYR A 9 26.78 -16.75 -8.34
CA TYR A 9 26.68 -15.46 -7.65
C TYR A 9 25.26 -14.89 -7.67
N ILE A 10 24.45 -15.25 -8.68
CA ILE A 10 23.07 -14.78 -8.85
C ILE A 10 22.19 -16.02 -9.09
N PRO A 11 21.40 -16.45 -8.09
CA PRO A 11 20.50 -17.58 -8.23
C PRO A 11 19.44 -17.34 -9.31
N ILE A 12 19.13 -18.39 -10.09
CA ILE A 12 17.95 -18.39 -10.97
C ILE A 12 16.70 -18.20 -10.12
N GLY A 13 15.85 -17.27 -10.52
CA GLY A 13 14.67 -16.84 -9.79
C GLY A 13 14.90 -15.66 -8.86
N GLU A 14 16.13 -15.14 -8.70
CA GLU A 14 16.36 -13.98 -7.82
C GLU A 14 15.51 -12.77 -8.25
N PHE A 15 14.88 -12.13 -7.27
CA PHE A 15 14.15 -10.88 -7.45
C PHE A 15 14.99 -9.68 -7.01
N ARG A 16 14.88 -8.58 -7.74
CA ARG A 16 15.49 -7.30 -7.37
C ARG A 16 14.72 -6.11 -7.91
N LEU A 17 14.93 -4.94 -7.30
CA LEU A 17 14.63 -3.65 -7.90
C LEU A 17 15.87 -3.11 -8.61
N MET A 18 15.76 -2.81 -9.90
CA MET A 18 16.85 -2.29 -10.72
C MET A 18 16.63 -0.84 -11.16
N PRO A 19 17.70 -0.04 -11.32
CA PRO A 19 17.61 1.35 -11.78
C PRO A 19 17.45 1.48 -13.30
N PHE A 20 17.32 0.37 -14.03
CA PHE A 20 17.21 0.34 -15.49
C PHE A 20 15.75 0.28 -15.93
N ARG A 21 15.42 0.86 -17.09
CA ARG A 21 14.10 0.68 -17.72
C ARG A 21 13.91 -0.77 -18.17
N ALA A 22 12.66 -1.18 -18.36
CA ALA A 22 12.33 -2.55 -18.75
C ALA A 22 12.97 -3.00 -20.08
N ASN A 23 13.19 -2.08 -21.02
CA ASN A 23 13.86 -2.34 -22.31
C ASN A 23 15.39 -2.17 -22.27
N GLU A 24 15.95 -1.84 -21.11
CA GLU A 24 17.38 -1.61 -20.86
C GLU A 24 17.92 -2.59 -19.81
N LEU A 25 17.17 -3.65 -19.50
CA LEU A 25 17.57 -4.64 -18.52
C LEU A 25 18.84 -5.38 -18.98
N PRO A 26 19.80 -5.60 -18.06
CA PRO A 26 20.96 -6.43 -18.36
C PRO A 26 20.55 -7.85 -18.77
N PHE A 27 21.38 -8.49 -19.60
CA PHE A 27 21.15 -9.86 -20.04
C PHE A 27 20.79 -10.81 -18.89
N GLY A 28 19.81 -11.68 -19.13
CA GLY A 28 19.30 -12.64 -18.15
C GLY A 28 18.30 -12.08 -17.14
N TRP A 29 18.06 -10.76 -17.11
CA TRP A 29 17.04 -10.13 -16.26
C TRP A 29 15.79 -9.79 -17.03
N TYR A 30 14.64 -10.09 -16.41
CA TYR A 30 13.33 -9.93 -17.02
C TYR A 30 12.41 -9.13 -16.10
N PHE A 31 11.58 -8.26 -16.67
CA PHE A 31 10.61 -7.47 -15.92
C PHE A 31 9.54 -8.38 -15.30
N ARG A 32 9.21 -8.19 -14.02
CA ARG A 32 8.15 -8.93 -13.30
C ARG A 32 6.78 -8.29 -13.52
N ASN A 33 6.28 -8.41 -14.73
CA ASN A 33 5.01 -7.83 -15.18
C ASN A 33 3.94 -8.86 -15.55
N GLY A 34 4.19 -10.16 -15.35
CA GLY A 34 3.26 -11.21 -15.74
C GLY A 34 3.35 -11.65 -17.21
N ASP A 35 4.34 -11.18 -17.98
CA ASP A 35 4.52 -11.54 -19.38
C ASP A 35 4.64 -13.05 -19.60
N ASN A 36 4.16 -13.49 -20.76
CA ASN A 36 4.11 -14.90 -21.14
C ASN A 36 5.26 -15.24 -22.10
N TYR A 37 5.96 -16.33 -21.80
CA TYR A 37 6.97 -16.92 -22.68
C TYR A 37 6.50 -18.27 -23.16
N LEU A 38 6.80 -18.62 -24.42
CA LEU A 38 6.56 -19.97 -24.93
C LEU A 38 7.23 -20.99 -24.00
N LEU A 39 6.54 -22.07 -23.65
CA LEU A 39 7.06 -23.07 -22.70
C LEU A 39 8.38 -23.71 -23.18
N ASN A 40 8.60 -23.78 -24.50
CA ASN A 40 9.82 -24.31 -25.11
C ASN A 40 10.91 -23.25 -25.40
N SER A 41 10.67 -21.96 -25.11
CA SER A 41 11.69 -20.92 -25.18
C SER A 41 12.74 -21.09 -24.07
N PRO A 42 13.94 -20.49 -24.18
CA PRO A 42 14.92 -20.50 -23.09
C PRO A 42 14.32 -20.05 -21.75
N GLN A 43 13.59 -18.93 -21.75
CA GLN A 43 12.91 -18.37 -20.58
C GLN A 43 11.87 -19.35 -20.02
N GLY A 44 11.06 -19.92 -20.90
CA GLY A 44 10.02 -20.86 -20.52
C GLY A 44 10.56 -22.15 -19.90
N GLN A 45 11.66 -22.67 -20.43
CA GLN A 45 12.34 -23.84 -19.87
C GLN A 45 12.94 -23.54 -18.49
N VAL A 46 13.55 -22.37 -18.30
CA VAL A 46 14.09 -21.95 -16.99
C VAL A 46 12.96 -21.82 -15.97
N LEU A 47 11.89 -21.09 -16.31
CA LEU A 47 10.73 -20.91 -15.44
C LEU A 47 10.08 -22.26 -15.08
N ASN A 48 9.98 -23.20 -16.03
CA ASN A 48 9.37 -24.49 -15.78
C ASN A 48 10.21 -25.38 -14.85
N ARG A 49 11.54 -25.23 -14.86
CA ARG A 49 12.48 -25.95 -13.97
C ARG A 49 12.45 -25.44 -12.52
N LEU A 50 11.88 -24.26 -12.25
CA LEU A 50 11.66 -23.79 -10.89
C LEU A 50 10.77 -24.79 -10.13
N SER A 51 10.99 -24.89 -8.82
CA SER A 51 10.25 -25.85 -7.98
C SER A 51 8.75 -25.57 -8.01
N ASN A 52 7.94 -26.60 -7.79
CA ASN A 52 6.49 -26.44 -7.76
C ASN A 52 6.04 -25.46 -6.67
N ASN A 53 6.72 -25.45 -5.51
CA ASN A 53 6.47 -24.47 -4.45
C ASN A 53 6.77 -23.06 -4.93
N TYR A 54 7.94 -22.82 -5.55
CA TYR A 54 8.29 -21.51 -6.08
C TYR A 54 7.24 -21.01 -7.09
N LYS A 55 6.84 -21.88 -8.02
CA LYS A 55 5.84 -21.53 -9.04
C LYS A 55 4.49 -21.20 -8.41
N ARG A 56 4.05 -21.98 -7.43
CA ARG A 56 2.81 -21.75 -6.69
C ARG A 56 2.84 -20.44 -5.92
N ASP A 57 3.90 -20.21 -5.16
CA ASP A 57 4.03 -19.04 -4.28
C ASP A 57 4.13 -17.74 -5.12
N HIS A 58 4.71 -17.79 -6.31
CA HIS A 58 4.86 -16.63 -7.19
C HIS A 58 3.89 -16.59 -8.38
N GLN A 59 2.82 -17.39 -8.34
CA GLN A 59 1.77 -17.42 -9.38
C GLN A 59 2.31 -17.62 -10.80
N ILE A 60 3.34 -18.45 -10.95
CA ILE A 60 3.90 -18.87 -12.24
C ILE A 60 3.08 -20.07 -12.73
N THR A 61 2.34 -19.87 -13.81
CA THR A 61 1.37 -20.83 -14.32
C THR A 61 1.62 -21.12 -15.79
N ILE A 62 1.34 -22.36 -16.20
CA ILE A 62 1.32 -22.73 -17.62
C ILE A 62 -0.10 -22.52 -18.15
N LYS A 63 -0.22 -21.84 -19.29
CA LYS A 63 -1.49 -21.51 -19.97
C LYS A 63 -1.40 -21.90 -21.44
N THR A 64 -2.48 -22.43 -21.99
CA THR A 64 -2.58 -22.72 -23.43
C THR A 64 -3.25 -21.54 -24.13
N ILE A 65 -2.53 -20.93 -25.07
CA ILE A 65 -3.00 -19.81 -25.89
C ILE A 65 -2.81 -20.23 -27.35
N ASN A 66 -3.90 -20.25 -28.12
CA ASN A 66 -3.89 -20.62 -29.55
C ASN A 66 -3.18 -21.96 -29.83
N GLY A 67 -3.41 -22.98 -28.98
CA GLY A 67 -2.83 -24.31 -29.14
C GLY A 67 -1.37 -24.45 -28.70
N GLN A 68 -0.74 -23.37 -28.24
CA GLN A 68 0.63 -23.37 -27.71
C GLN A 68 0.64 -23.15 -26.20
N GLN A 69 1.58 -23.78 -25.51
CA GLN A 69 1.75 -23.59 -24.08
C GLN A 69 2.71 -22.44 -23.80
N TYR A 70 2.30 -21.57 -22.88
CA TYR A 70 3.07 -20.44 -22.38
C TYR A 70 3.20 -20.56 -20.86
N ILE A 71 4.26 -19.98 -20.31
CA ILE A 71 4.49 -19.84 -18.89
C ILE A 71 4.81 -18.38 -18.56
N ASN A 72 4.24 -17.85 -17.49
CA ASN A 72 4.44 -16.44 -17.14
C ASN A 72 5.63 -16.20 -16.21
N VAL A 73 6.25 -15.03 -16.31
CA VAL A 73 7.04 -14.49 -15.20
C VAL A 73 6.10 -14.05 -14.07
N PRO A 74 6.56 -14.00 -12.80
CA PRO A 74 5.79 -13.41 -11.71
C PRO A 74 5.41 -11.95 -12.00
N SER A 75 4.33 -11.47 -11.39
CA SER A 75 3.99 -10.05 -11.36
C SER A 75 4.39 -9.44 -10.01
N ALA A 76 5.04 -8.28 -10.05
CA ALA A 76 5.27 -7.44 -8.87
C ALA A 76 4.12 -6.44 -8.63
N PHE A 77 3.03 -6.53 -9.39
CA PHE A 77 1.91 -5.60 -9.36
C PHE A 77 0.61 -6.31 -8.97
N ALA A 78 -0.18 -5.64 -8.15
CA ALA A 78 -1.55 -5.99 -7.85
C ALA A 78 -2.43 -5.83 -9.10
N PRO A 79 -3.63 -6.43 -9.13
CA PRO A 79 -4.54 -6.33 -10.27
C PRO A 79 -4.96 -4.89 -10.63
N ASP A 80 -4.89 -3.96 -9.68
CA ASP A 80 -5.17 -2.53 -9.89
C ASP A 80 -3.96 -1.73 -10.41
N GLY A 81 -2.83 -2.39 -10.64
CA GLY A 81 -1.60 -1.81 -11.17
C GLY A 81 -0.65 -1.23 -10.11
N ARG A 82 -1.03 -1.21 -8.81
CA ARG A 82 -0.11 -0.80 -7.74
C ARG A 82 1.00 -1.84 -7.56
N GLY A 83 2.22 -1.38 -7.28
CA GLY A 83 3.35 -2.26 -6.99
C GLY A 83 3.28 -2.79 -5.55
N PHE A 84 3.60 -4.07 -5.34
CA PHE A 84 3.73 -4.60 -3.98
C PHE A 84 5.03 -4.11 -3.31
N PHE A 85 4.94 -3.76 -2.04
CA PHE A 85 6.12 -3.65 -1.18
C PHE A 85 6.53 -5.04 -0.68
N GLU A 86 7.74 -5.46 -1.02
CA GLU A 86 8.30 -6.72 -0.54
C GLU A 86 8.75 -6.59 0.92
N ARG A 87 8.32 -7.54 1.76
CA ARG A 87 8.68 -7.57 3.19
C ARG A 87 8.86 -8.99 3.68
N ALA A 88 9.64 -9.13 4.75
CA ALA A 88 9.97 -10.43 5.33
C ALA A 88 8.71 -11.21 5.75
N VAL A 89 8.71 -12.51 5.50
CA VAL A 89 7.73 -13.46 6.05
C VAL A 89 7.73 -13.41 7.58
N ASN A 90 6.61 -13.80 8.21
CA ASN A 90 6.50 -13.85 9.67
C ASN A 90 6.48 -15.28 10.24
N GLY A 91 6.68 -16.28 9.37
CA GLY A 91 6.69 -17.71 9.74
C GLY A 91 5.32 -18.30 10.10
N THR A 92 4.25 -17.50 10.07
CA THR A 92 2.89 -17.93 10.43
C THR A 92 1.90 -17.54 9.33
N THR A 93 1.28 -16.38 9.40
CA THR A 93 0.22 -15.94 8.48
C THR A 93 0.76 -15.30 7.20
N ARG A 94 1.94 -14.67 7.26
CA ARG A 94 2.61 -14.09 6.09
C ARG A 94 3.71 -15.04 5.62
N GLN A 95 3.44 -15.69 4.50
CA GLN A 95 4.30 -16.69 3.86
C GLN A 95 4.88 -16.14 2.56
N VAL A 96 5.83 -16.87 1.95
CA VAL A 96 6.34 -16.50 0.63
C VAL A 96 5.17 -16.48 -0.36
N GLY A 97 5.05 -15.40 -1.13
CA GLY A 97 3.99 -15.27 -2.13
C GLY A 97 2.64 -14.76 -1.63
N SER A 98 2.41 -14.68 -0.31
CA SER A 98 1.17 -14.09 0.22
C SER A 98 1.20 -12.57 0.10
N ALA A 99 0.13 -11.98 -0.45
CA ALA A 99 -0.10 -10.55 -0.45
C ALA A 99 -0.94 -10.13 0.76
N GLU A 100 -0.66 -8.95 1.30
CA GLU A 100 -1.47 -8.27 2.31
C GLU A 100 -1.92 -6.94 1.69
N ASP A 101 -3.21 -6.59 1.80
CA ASP A 101 -3.72 -5.30 1.34
C ASP A 101 -3.18 -4.15 2.21
N ASP A 102 -3.28 -2.92 1.70
CA ASP A 102 -2.84 -1.75 2.44
C ASP A 102 -3.63 -1.56 3.72
N ALA A 103 -2.90 -1.39 4.82
CA ALA A 103 -3.48 -1.20 6.14
C ALA A 103 -2.62 -0.23 6.95
N ILE A 104 -3.28 0.68 7.65
CA ILE A 104 -2.69 1.40 8.77
C ILE A 104 -2.98 0.62 10.06
N ARG A 105 -2.15 0.84 11.09
CA ARG A 105 -2.48 0.33 12.43
C ARG A 105 -3.80 0.93 12.91
N ASN A 106 -4.50 0.18 13.76
CA ASN A 106 -5.71 0.68 14.41
C ASN A 106 -5.40 1.94 15.23
N ILE A 107 -6.09 3.05 14.94
CA ILE A 107 -6.01 4.31 15.68
C ILE A 107 -7.38 4.53 16.32
N LYS A 108 -7.43 4.62 17.65
CA LYS A 108 -8.66 4.87 18.40
C LYS A 108 -8.64 6.25 19.04
N GLY A 109 -9.76 6.95 18.92
CA GLY A 109 -10.06 8.20 19.61
C GLY A 109 -11.57 8.27 19.84
N GLY A 110 -12.01 9.02 20.85
CA GLY A 110 -13.41 9.14 21.22
C GLY A 110 -13.86 10.59 21.24
N LEU A 111 -14.93 10.89 20.51
CA LEU A 111 -15.68 12.13 20.61
C LEU A 111 -17.13 11.79 20.97
N PRO A 112 -17.86 12.66 21.69
CA PRO A 112 -19.30 12.50 21.85
C PRO A 112 -19.97 12.38 20.46
N SER A 113 -20.80 11.36 20.26
CA SER A 113 -21.49 11.11 18.99
C SER A 113 -22.99 10.87 19.21
N GLY A 114 -23.84 11.56 18.44
CA GLY A 114 -25.30 11.47 18.47
C GLY A 114 -26.00 12.82 18.61
N ASN A 115 -27.33 12.85 18.51
CA ASN A 115 -28.11 14.08 18.68
C ASN A 115 -27.84 14.70 20.06
N TYR A 116 -27.61 16.02 20.09
CA TYR A 116 -27.31 16.78 21.31
C TYR A 116 -26.03 16.35 22.05
N LYS A 117 -25.12 15.65 21.37
CA LYS A 117 -23.79 15.29 21.89
C LYS A 117 -22.72 16.07 21.14
N ALA A 118 -22.31 17.18 21.73
CA ALA A 118 -21.23 18.02 21.25
C ALA A 118 -20.19 18.22 22.36
N LEU A 119 -19.00 18.69 21.99
CA LEU A 119 -18.04 19.16 22.98
C LEU A 119 -18.41 20.59 23.39
N ILE A 120 -18.35 20.87 24.68
CA ILE A 120 -18.61 22.21 25.22
C ILE A 120 -17.28 22.94 25.37
N GLY A 121 -17.24 24.17 24.87
CA GLY A 121 -16.05 25.00 24.96
C GLY A 121 -16.36 26.45 25.32
N HIS A 122 -15.31 27.26 25.24
CA HIS A 122 -15.37 28.68 25.59
C HIS A 122 -16.28 29.47 24.63
N ALA A 123 -16.92 30.53 25.12
CA ALA A 123 -17.79 31.43 24.35
C ALA A 123 -17.15 32.09 23.11
N LYS A 124 -15.83 31.97 22.94
CA LYS A 124 -15.06 32.60 21.85
C LYS A 124 -14.69 31.63 20.74
N ILE A 125 -15.08 30.37 20.86
CA ILE A 125 -14.87 29.39 19.81
C ILE A 125 -15.77 29.74 18.63
N GLU A 126 -15.22 29.77 17.42
CA GLU A 126 -15.94 30.13 16.21
C GLU A 126 -15.90 29.01 15.17
N THR A 127 -16.95 28.93 14.35
CA THR A 127 -16.94 28.08 13.15
C THR A 127 -15.77 28.48 12.27
N GLY A 128 -14.92 27.52 11.90
CA GLY A 128 -13.72 27.76 11.11
C GLY A 128 -12.43 27.92 11.92
N ASP A 129 -12.51 28.07 13.26
CA ASP A 129 -11.33 27.96 14.13
C ASP A 129 -10.63 26.63 13.86
N LYS A 130 -9.31 26.68 13.68
CA LYS A 130 -8.54 25.50 13.28
C LYS A 130 -7.09 25.58 13.74
N ASN A 131 -6.54 24.42 14.04
CA ASN A 131 -5.10 24.26 14.23
C ASN A 131 -4.70 22.88 13.70
N GLY A 132 -3.90 22.87 12.65
CA GLY A 132 -3.52 21.66 11.96
C GLY A 132 -4.68 20.97 11.23
N ALA A 133 -4.77 19.65 11.35
CA ALA A 133 -5.79 18.83 10.69
C ALA A 133 -7.19 18.95 11.32
N ILE A 134 -7.27 19.48 12.54
CA ILE A 134 -8.52 19.59 13.30
C ILE A 134 -9.07 21.02 13.13
N SER A 135 -10.35 21.12 12.77
CA SER A 135 -11.08 22.39 12.69
C SER A 135 -12.45 22.29 13.33
N ILE A 136 -13.04 23.44 13.64
CA ILE A 136 -14.42 23.55 14.11
C ILE A 136 -15.34 23.67 12.89
N LEU A 137 -16.06 22.58 12.59
CA LEU A 137 -16.99 22.48 11.48
C LEU A 137 -18.21 23.38 11.69
N SER A 138 -18.72 23.40 12.92
CA SER A 138 -19.81 24.26 13.35
C SER A 138 -19.76 24.50 14.84
N ALA A 139 -20.21 25.69 15.25
CA ALA A 139 -20.40 26.06 16.64
C ALA A 139 -21.71 26.81 16.82
N GLY A 140 -22.29 26.70 18.01
CA GLY A 140 -23.46 27.46 18.40
C GLY A 140 -23.52 27.64 19.90
N ASP A 141 -24.42 28.51 20.34
CA ASP A 141 -24.45 28.94 21.73
C ASP A 141 -25.11 27.89 22.62
N ASP A 142 -24.54 27.72 23.81
CA ASP A 142 -25.09 26.94 24.89
C ASP A 142 -24.89 27.74 26.20
N TYR A 143 -25.62 27.40 27.25
CA TYR A 143 -25.60 28.17 28.49
C TYR A 143 -25.55 27.26 29.70
N LEU A 144 -24.51 27.41 30.52
CA LEU A 144 -24.43 26.74 31.81
C LEU A 144 -25.09 27.61 32.88
N ALA A 145 -26.28 27.19 33.30
CA ALA A 145 -26.94 27.76 34.48
C ALA A 145 -26.46 27.03 35.75
N SER A 146 -25.92 27.78 36.72
CA SER A 146 -25.50 27.23 38.01
C SER A 146 -26.66 26.89 38.95
N SER A 147 -27.87 27.40 38.66
CA SER A 147 -29.13 27.04 39.30
C SER A 147 -30.31 27.43 38.38
N ALA A 148 -31.51 26.88 38.63
CA ALA A 148 -32.73 27.23 37.91
C ALA A 148 -33.14 28.72 38.01
N SER A 149 -32.49 29.49 38.89
CA SER A 149 -32.74 30.91 39.14
C SER A 149 -31.57 31.83 38.74
N SER A 150 -30.57 31.33 38.01
CA SER A 150 -29.43 32.15 37.61
C SER A 150 -29.86 33.29 36.68
N THR A 151 -29.64 34.53 37.12
CA THR A 151 -29.86 35.74 36.32
C THR A 151 -28.65 36.10 35.43
N ASN A 152 -27.53 35.38 35.57
CA ASN A 152 -26.30 35.58 34.81
C ASN A 152 -25.71 34.23 34.37
N PRO A 153 -26.36 33.51 33.43
CA PRO A 153 -25.81 32.25 32.92
C PRO A 153 -24.46 32.48 32.22
N ARG A 154 -23.54 31.53 32.37
CA ARG A 154 -22.27 31.58 31.63
C ARG A 154 -22.52 31.06 30.22
N GLN A 155 -22.36 31.93 29.22
CA GLN A 155 -22.38 31.52 27.81
C GLN A 155 -21.20 30.58 27.55
N LEU A 156 -21.51 29.45 26.91
CA LEU A 156 -20.59 28.47 26.38
C LEU A 156 -20.95 28.28 24.91
N ARG A 157 -20.15 27.49 24.20
CA ARG A 157 -20.52 27.05 22.85
C ARG A 157 -20.37 25.56 22.71
N TYR A 158 -21.34 24.95 22.05
CA TYR A 158 -21.18 23.60 21.54
C TYR A 158 -20.37 23.66 20.24
N MET A 159 -19.58 22.61 19.98
CA MET A 159 -18.80 22.53 18.75
C MET A 159 -18.80 21.10 18.18
N PHE A 160 -18.75 21.04 16.85
CA PHE A 160 -18.46 19.83 16.09
C PHE A 160 -17.11 19.99 15.39
N PHE A 161 -16.26 18.98 15.51
CA PHE A 161 -14.96 18.98 14.85
C PHE A 161 -15.05 18.34 13.46
N ASP A 162 -14.24 18.84 12.56
CA ASP A 162 -13.88 18.21 11.30
C ASP A 162 -12.39 17.81 11.34
N PHE A 163 -12.07 16.73 10.63
CA PHE A 163 -10.70 16.24 10.50
C PHE A 163 -10.34 16.13 9.02
N ASP A 164 -9.33 16.89 8.63
CA ASP A 164 -8.78 16.88 7.27
C ASP A 164 -7.25 16.98 7.34
N ALA A 165 -6.58 15.86 7.13
CA ALA A 165 -5.13 15.80 7.12
C ALA A 165 -4.50 16.65 6.01
N SER A 166 -5.22 16.90 4.90
CA SER A 166 -4.68 17.63 3.74
C SER A 166 -4.32 19.09 4.04
N ARG A 167 -4.81 19.63 5.16
CA ARG A 167 -4.48 20.98 5.65
C ARG A 167 -3.02 21.14 6.09
N VAL A 168 -2.35 20.06 6.47
CA VAL A 168 -0.97 20.10 7.01
C VAL A 168 -0.01 19.08 6.42
N VAL A 169 -0.51 18.05 5.74
CA VAL A 169 0.33 17.05 5.10
C VAL A 169 -0.20 16.70 3.70
N PRO A 170 0.66 16.30 2.75
CA PRO A 170 0.20 15.71 1.49
C PRO A 170 -0.63 14.45 1.75
N THR A 171 -1.79 14.35 1.11
CA THR A 171 -2.66 13.16 1.13
C THR A 171 -2.77 12.56 -0.26
N ALA A 172 -3.07 11.27 -0.32
CA ALA A 172 -3.29 10.53 -1.55
C ALA A 172 -4.29 9.40 -1.30
N ASN A 173 -4.78 8.77 -2.38
CA ASN A 173 -5.69 7.62 -2.28
C ASN A 173 -5.01 6.36 -1.71
N GLU A 174 -3.68 6.32 -1.64
CA GLU A 174 -2.88 5.23 -1.07
C GLU A 174 -1.98 5.76 0.04
N ASN A 175 -1.94 5.06 1.18
CA ASN A 175 -1.00 5.37 2.25
C ASN A 175 0.42 4.88 1.87
N ARG A 176 1.30 5.83 1.54
CA ARG A 176 2.69 5.55 1.15
C ARG A 176 3.66 6.52 1.79
N SER A 177 4.84 6.01 2.15
CA SER A 177 5.99 6.87 2.44
C SER A 177 6.53 7.48 1.14
N LEU A 178 7.37 8.51 1.27
CA LEU A 178 8.18 8.98 0.16
C LEU A 178 8.94 7.79 -0.45
N ASN A 179 8.86 7.64 -1.77
CA ASN A 179 9.41 6.51 -2.50
C ASN A 179 9.90 6.93 -3.90
N ILE A 180 10.72 6.09 -4.51
CA ILE A 180 11.24 6.25 -5.87
C ILE A 180 10.99 4.97 -6.66
N GLY A 181 10.64 5.11 -7.93
CA GLY A 181 10.37 3.97 -8.82
C GLY A 181 11.65 3.26 -9.26
N MET A 182 11.60 1.93 -9.26
CA MET A 182 12.63 1.05 -9.80
C MET A 182 11.95 -0.12 -10.52
N THR A 183 12.63 -0.76 -11.46
CA THR A 183 12.04 -1.87 -12.22
C THR A 183 12.18 -3.19 -11.44
N PRO A 184 11.08 -3.85 -11.05
CA PRO A 184 11.13 -5.15 -10.42
C PRO A 184 11.48 -6.23 -11.43
N VAL A 185 12.52 -7.01 -11.16
CA VAL A 185 13.05 -7.99 -12.12
C VAL A 185 13.19 -9.37 -11.51
N ILE A 186 13.24 -10.39 -12.38
CA ILE A 186 13.61 -11.77 -12.08
C ILE A 186 14.83 -12.17 -12.92
N TYR A 187 15.81 -12.85 -12.31
CA TYR A 187 16.94 -13.41 -13.05
C TYR A 187 16.63 -14.80 -13.60
N LEU A 188 16.71 -14.98 -14.91
CA LEU A 188 16.57 -16.26 -15.61
C LEU A 188 17.87 -16.72 -16.28
N GLY A 189 18.88 -15.84 -16.40
CA GLY A 189 20.21 -16.19 -16.93
C GLY A 189 20.26 -16.61 -18.40
N VAL A 190 19.19 -16.37 -19.15
CA VAL A 190 19.01 -16.69 -20.58
C VAL A 190 18.47 -15.49 -21.34
#